data_AF-A0A937TPK2-F1
#
_entry.id   AF-A0A937TPK2-F1
#
_cell.length_a   1.000
_cell.length_b   1.000
_cell.length_c   1.000
_cell.angle_alpha   90.00
_cell.angle_beta   90.00
_cell.angle_gamma   90.00
#
_symmetry.space_group_name_H-M   'P 1'
#
loop_
_entity.id
_entity.type
_entity.pdbx_description
1 polymer ?
#
loop_
_entity_poly.entity_id
_entity_poly.type
_entity_poly.pdbx_seq_one_letter_code
_entity_poly.pdbx_strand_id
1 'polypeptide(L)' 'MIAALFVNPIAIPFKYQLWLMLPLCAAVATVYKTIRTTNVRRLHIEILALLAYMVAGLVALGTALWAIHTYWP' A
#
# COMPACT_ATOMS: atom_id res chain seq x y z
N MET A 1 16.68 -10.32 -20.16
CA MET A 1 16.60 -11.26 -19.01
C MET A 1 15.64 -10.81 -17.90
N ILE A 2 15.24 -9.52 -17.81
CA ILE A 2 14.19 -9.06 -16.86
C ILE A 2 12.78 -9.55 -17.26
N ALA A 3 12.48 -9.65 -18.55
CA ALA A 3 11.16 -10.09 -19.03
C ALA A 3 10.73 -11.49 -18.53
N ALA A 4 11.69 -12.39 -18.29
CA ALA A 4 11.42 -13.76 -17.81
C ALA A 4 10.93 -13.81 -16.35
N LEU A 5 11.27 -12.80 -15.52
CA LEU A 5 10.81 -12.70 -14.13
C LEU A 5 9.29 -12.43 -14.03
N PHE A 6 8.68 -11.90 -15.09
CA PHE A 6 7.24 -11.62 -15.13
C PHE A 6 6.42 -12.75 -15.76
N VAL A 7 7.08 -13.79 -16.30
CA VAL A 7 6.40 -14.96 -16.89
C VAL A 7 5.87 -15.89 -15.81
N ASN A 8 6.57 -15.97 -14.68
CA ASN A 8 6.13 -16.75 -13.52
C ASN A 8 5.98 -15.80 -12.31
N PRO A 9 4.74 -15.52 -11.86
CA PRO A 9 4.55 -14.65 -10.71
C PRO A 9 5.24 -15.25 -9.49
N ILE A 10 6.12 -14.48 -8.85
CA ILE A 10 6.70 -14.86 -7.56
C ILE A 10 5.55 -14.90 -6.56
N ALA A 11 5.24 -16.10 -6.07
CA ALA A 11 4.27 -16.29 -5.00
C ALA A 11 4.87 -15.74 -3.70
N ILE A 12 4.55 -14.50 -3.35
CA ILE A 12 5.00 -13.88 -2.10
C ILE A 12 4.16 -14.47 -0.96
N PRO A 13 4.79 -15.12 0.03
CA PRO A 13 4.08 -15.63 1.20
C PRO A 13 3.33 -14.49 1.92
N PHE A 14 2.11 -14.75 2.39
CA PHE A 14 1.26 -13.76 3.07
C PHE A 14 2.00 -13.00 4.19
N LYS A 15 2.83 -13.71 4.98
CA LYS A 15 3.67 -13.13 6.04
C LYS A 15 4.63 -12.02 5.57
N TYR A 16 5.06 -12.04 4.32
CA TYR A 16 5.98 -11.04 3.75
C TYR A 16 5.25 -9.96 2.94
N GLN A 17 3.99 -10.16 2.56
CA GLN A 17 3.23 -9.18 1.79
C GLN A 17 3.06 -7.86 2.55
N LEU A 18 2.71 -7.91 3.83
CA LEU A 18 2.59 -6.71 4.68
C LEU A 18 3.93 -5.99 4.86
N TRP A 19 5.01 -6.76 5.06
CA TRP A 19 6.37 -6.23 5.21
C TRP A 19 6.92 -5.59 3.93
N LEU A 20 6.41 -5.97 2.76
CA LEU A 20 6.71 -5.31 1.48
C LEU A 20 5.80 -4.11 1.24
N MET A 21 4.51 -4.24 1.55
CA MET A 21 3.50 -3.22 1.28
C MET A 21 3.68 -1.97 2.15
N LEU A 22 3.88 -2.14 3.46
CA LEU A 22 4.02 -1.01 4.39
C LEU A 22 5.17 -0.06 4.03
N PRO A 23 6.41 -0.51 3.77
CA PRO A 23 7.49 0.40 3.38
C PRO A 23 7.24 1.04 2.00
N LEU A 24 6.58 0.35 1.07
CA LEU A 24 6.18 0.96 -0.21
C LEU A 24 5.16 2.08 -0.02
N CYS A 25 4.12 1.84 0.78
CA CYS A 25 3.15 2.88 1.15
C CYS A 25 3.83 4.06 1.87
N ALA A 26 4.78 3.79 2.76
CA ALA A 26 5.55 4.83 3.44
C ALA A 26 6.40 5.67 2.48
N ALA A 27 7.07 5.03 1.52
CA ALA A 27 7.85 5.72 0.51
C ALA A 27 6.96 6.64 -0.34
N VAL A 28 5.81 6.14 -0.82
CA VAL A 28 4.85 6.93 -1.59
C VAL A 28 4.28 8.08 -0.76
N ALA A 29 3.87 7.83 0.49
CA ALA A 29 3.35 8.87 1.37
C ALA A 29 4.38 9.98 1.60
N THR A 30 5.64 9.59 1.82
CA THR A 30 6.75 10.52 2.06
C THR A 30 6.99 11.38 0.83
N VAL A 31 7.24 10.77 -0.34
CA VAL A 31 7.54 11.50 -1.58
C VAL A 31 6.37 12.40 -2.00
N TYR A 32 5.14 11.89 -1.93
CA TYR A 32 3.97 12.67 -2.27
C TYR A 32 3.83 13.91 -1.37
N LYS A 33 3.99 13.71 -0.06
CA LYS A 33 3.72 14.78 0.89
C LYS A 33 4.85 15.77 1.02
N THR A 34 6.11 15.35 0.80
CA THR A 34 7.25 16.28 0.76
C THR A 34 7.14 17.27 -0.41
N ILE A 35 6.63 16.84 -1.56
CA ILE A 35 6.45 17.72 -2.73
C ILE A 35 5.23 18.65 -2.56
N ARG A 36 4.19 18.19 -1.88
CA ARG A 36 2.90 18.90 -1.76
C ARG A 36 2.66 19.60 -0.43
N THR A 37 3.62 19.60 0.50
CA THR A 37 3.41 20.22 1.82
C THR A 37 3.53 21.74 1.74
N THR A 38 2.66 22.44 2.46
CA THR A 38 2.74 23.90 2.67
C THR A 38 3.36 24.23 4.03
N ASN A 39 3.35 23.27 4.97
CA ASN A 39 3.85 23.46 6.33
C ASN A 39 4.71 22.27 6.76
N VAL A 40 6.03 22.45 6.65
CA VAL A 40 7.04 21.43 6.94
C VAL A 40 6.94 20.92 8.39
N ARG A 41 6.48 21.75 9.33
CA ARG A 41 6.36 21.36 10.74
C ARG A 41 5.29 20.28 10.96
N ARG A 42 4.29 20.17 10.09
CA ARG A 42 3.23 19.14 10.18
C ARG A 42 3.49 17.92 9.29
N LEU A 43 4.57 17.94 8.51
CA LEU A 43 4.89 16.93 7.51
C LEU A 43 4.84 15.50 8.05
N HIS A 44 5.42 15.24 9.23
CA HIS A 44 5.48 13.91 9.83
C HIS A 44 4.09 13.36 10.16
N ILE A 45 3.19 14.19 10.71
CA ILE A 45 1.81 13.80 11.00
C ILE A 45 1.03 13.58 9.71
N GLU A 46 1.22 14.45 8.71
CA GLU A 46 0.54 14.33 7.42
C GLU A 46 0.96 13.07 6.64
N ILE A 47 2.25 12.69 6.70
CA ILE A 47 2.75 11.44 6.13
C ILE A 47 2.10 10.23 6.83
N LEU A 48 2.06 10.23 8.16
CA LEU A 48 1.43 9.14 8.93
C LEU A 48 -0.07 9.04 8.65
N ALA A 49 -0.76 10.17 8.56
CA ALA A 49 -2.19 10.22 8.23
C ALA A 49 -2.46 9.68 6.83
N LEU A 50 -1.63 10.03 5.85
CA LEU A 50 -1.75 9.55 4.47
C LEU A 50 -1.44 8.05 4.37
N LEU A 51 -0.42 7.57 5.10
CA LEU A 51 -0.08 6.16 5.19
C LEU A 51 -1.26 5.38 5.78
N ALA A 52 -1.81 5.83 6.90
CA ALA A 52 -2.97 5.20 7.54
C ALA A 52 -4.19 5.18 6.60
N TYR A 53 -4.43 6.26 5.86
CA TYR A 53 -5.51 6.34 4.86
C TYR A 53 -5.33 5.31 3.75
N MET A 54 -4.12 5.17 3.19
CA MET A 54 -3.83 4.17 2.15
C MET A 54 -4.00 2.74 2.69
N VAL A 55 -3.48 2.44 3.88
CA VAL A 55 -3.61 1.12 4.49
C VAL A 55 -5.09 0.79 4.75
N ALA A 56 -5.85 1.75 5.29
CA ALA A 56 -7.29 1.57 5.52
C ALA A 56 -8.05 1.32 4.21
N GLY A 57 -7.74 2.07 3.15
CA GLY A 57 -8.32 1.85 1.82
C GLY A 57 -8.00 0.47 1.25
N LEU A 58 -6.75 0.02 1.39
CA LEU A 58 -6.32 -1.32 0.95
C LEU A 58 -7.01 -2.44 1.74
N VAL A 59 -7.13 -2.28 3.06
CA VAL A 59 -7.88 -3.23 3.90
C VAL A 59 -9.34 -3.26 3.49
N ALA A 60 -9.99 -2.11 3.32
CA ALA A 60 -11.39 -2.02 2.91
C ALA A 60 -11.64 -2.65 1.52
N LEU A 61 -10.73 -2.42 0.56
CA LEU A 61 -10.81 -3.05 -0.76
C LEU A 61 -10.59 -4.55 -0.67
N GLY A 62 -9.60 -5.00 0.11
CA GLY A 62 -9.32 -6.42 0.30
C GLY A 62 -10.49 -7.15 0.95
N THR A 63 -11.11 -6.57 1.98
CA THR A 63 -12.28 -7.15 2.64
C THR A 63 -13.50 -7.15 1.73
N ALA A 64 -13.73 -6.08 0.96
CA ALA A 64 -14.82 -6.02 0.00
C ALA A 64 -14.66 -7.07 -1.11
N LEU A 65 -13.47 -7.18 -1.70
CA LEU A 65 -13.17 -8.18 -2.72
C LEU A 65 -13.30 -9.60 -2.18
N TRP A 66 -12.82 -9.85 -0.96
CA TRP A 66 -12.99 -11.13 -0.29
C TRP A 66 -14.47 -11.45 -0.08
N ALA A 67 -15.26 -10.49 0.40
CA ALA A 67 -16.69 -10.66 0.60
C ALA A 67 -17.43 -10.95 -0.72
N ILE A 68 -17.08 -10.24 -1.80
CA ILE A 68 -17.63 -10.52 -3.13
C ILE A 68 -17.24 -11.94 -3.56
N HIS A 69 -15.96 -12.31 -3.48
CA HIS A 69 -15.50 -13.64 -3.87
C HIS A 69 -16.14 -14.78 -3.05
N THR A 70 -16.45 -14.54 -1.77
CA THR A 70 -17.00 -15.57 -0.86
C THR A 70 -18.52 -15.65 -0.88
N TYR A 71 -19.24 -14.54 -1.03
CA TYR A 71 -20.69 -14.47 -0.86
C TYR A 71 -21.47 -14.12 -2.13
N TRP A 72 -20.78 -13.70 -3.20
CA TRP A 72 -21.43 -13.44 -4.48
C TRP A 72 -21.53 -14.74 -5.30
N PRO A 73 -22.71 -15.08 -5.84
CA PRO A 73 -22.92 -16.29 -6.64
C PRO A 73 -22.20 -16.26 -7.99
#